data_AF-A0A2P5D2A0-F1
#
_entry.id   AF-A0A2P5D2A0-F1
#
_cell.length_a   1.000
_cell.length_b   1.000
_cell.length_c   1.000
_cell.angle_alpha   90.00
_cell.angle_beta   90.00
_cell.angle_gamma   90.00
#
_symmetry.space_group_name_H-M   'P 1'
#
loop_
_entity.id
_entity.type
_entity.pdbx_description
1 polymer ?
#
loop_
_entity_poly.entity_id
_entity_poly.type
_entity_poly.pdbx_seq_one_letter_code
_entity_poly.pdbx_strand_id
1 'polypeptide(L)'
;MEFDSEEAAKEFYDEYARRLGFVMRIDQCRRSEVDKRILSRRLSCNKQGFSVKARDEVGHVRKQRSRSREGCKAMMLVKVTKSAKWAVTRFVKDHTHPLIVSDCPSWSSVGLLLLSELMMEQPP
;
A
#
# COMPACT_ATOMS: atom_id res chain seq x y z
N MET A 1 -14.77 3.83 3.80
CA MET A 1 -14.23 2.49 4.02
C MET A 1 -13.63 2.47 5.40
N GLU A 2 -14.22 1.64 6.24
CA GLU A 2 -13.90 1.51 7.65
C GLU A 2 -13.63 0.03 7.97
N PHE A 3 -12.71 -0.22 8.89
CA PHE A 3 -12.34 -1.55 9.34
C PHE A 3 -12.37 -1.59 10.87
N ASP A 4 -12.72 -2.73 11.44
CA ASP A 4 -12.71 -2.92 12.89
C ASP A 4 -11.28 -3.04 13.45
N SER A 5 -10.31 -3.47 12.61
CA SER A 5 -8.93 -3.72 13.00
C SER A 5 -7.91 -3.19 12.00
N GLU A 6 -6.70 -2.87 12.48
CA GLU A 6 -5.56 -2.55 11.61
C GLU A 6 -5.26 -3.69 10.64
N GLU A 7 -5.32 -4.93 11.14
CA GLU A 7 -5.01 -6.13 10.38
C GLU A 7 -5.99 -6.34 9.23
N ALA A 8 -7.29 -6.10 9.46
CA ALA A 8 -8.31 -6.16 8.42
C ALA A 8 -8.03 -5.12 7.32
N ALA A 9 -7.66 -3.89 7.70
CA ALA A 9 -7.27 -2.86 6.74
C ALA A 9 -6.01 -3.23 5.94
N LYS A 10 -5.04 -3.89 6.60
CA LYS A 10 -3.82 -4.38 5.96
C LYS A 10 -4.13 -5.51 4.98
N GLU A 11 -4.92 -6.50 5.38
CA GLU A 11 -5.28 -7.65 4.58
C GLU A 11 -6.07 -7.24 3.33
N PHE A 12 -7.00 -6.30 3.50
CA PHE A 12 -7.73 -5.71 2.39
C PHE A 12 -6.81 -5.07 1.34
N TYR A 13 -5.81 -4.28 1.77
CA TYR A 13 -4.88 -3.66 0.84
C TYR A 13 -3.84 -4.62 0.27
N ASP A 14 -3.48 -5.66 1.02
CA ASP A 14 -2.65 -6.76 0.53
C ASP A 14 -3.37 -7.51 -0.59
N GLU A 15 -4.64 -7.83 -0.40
CA GLU A 15 -5.46 -8.46 -1.43
C GLU A 15 -5.60 -7.55 -2.65
N TYR A 16 -5.92 -6.27 -2.44
CA TYR A 16 -5.96 -5.28 -3.52
C TYR A 16 -4.65 -5.20 -4.29
N ALA A 17 -3.52 -5.20 -3.58
CA ALA A 17 -2.20 -5.19 -4.20
C ALA A 17 -1.96 -6.45 -5.03
N ARG A 18 -2.22 -7.64 -4.46
CA ARG A 18 -2.12 -8.93 -5.16
C ARG A 18 -2.97 -8.94 -6.42
N ARG A 19 -4.22 -8.47 -6.33
CA ARG A 19 -5.17 -8.40 -7.45
C ARG A 19 -4.70 -7.45 -8.53
N LEU A 20 -4.13 -6.31 -8.18
CA LEU A 20 -3.56 -5.38 -9.14
C LEU A 20 -2.15 -5.74 -9.58
N GLY A 21 -1.56 -6.84 -9.12
CA GLY A 21 -0.22 -7.22 -9.57
C GLY A 21 0.91 -6.38 -8.98
N PHE A 22 0.72 -5.82 -7.79
CA PHE A 22 1.79 -5.21 -7.01
C PHE A 22 1.87 -5.79 -5.60
N VAL A 23 2.99 -5.56 -4.93
CA VAL A 23 3.17 -5.95 -3.54
C VAL A 23 3.11 -4.70 -2.68
N MET A 24 2.29 -4.74 -1.64
CA MET A 24 2.22 -3.67 -0.66
C MET A 24 3.34 -3.79 0.37
N ARG A 25 3.70 -2.67 1.01
CA ARG A 25 4.60 -2.61 2.15
C ARG A 25 4.05 -1.66 3.19
N ILE A 26 4.37 -1.90 4.45
CA ILE A 26 4.10 -0.92 5.50
C ILE A 26 5.21 0.12 5.45
N ASP A 27 4.84 1.38 5.22
CA ASP A 27 5.78 2.49 5.11
C ASP A 27 5.95 3.22 6.45
N GLN A 28 4.84 3.54 7.12
CA GLN A 28 4.85 4.21 8.42
C GLN A 28 3.76 3.63 9.32
N CYS A 29 4.11 3.40 10.58
CA CYS A 29 3.16 3.16 11.66
C CYS A 29 3.33 4.24 12.71
N ARG A 30 2.26 4.98 13.01
CA ARG A 30 2.27 5.97 14.08
C ARG A 30 1.61 5.35 15.30
N ARG A 31 2.34 5.27 16.40
CA ARG A 31 1.84 4.78 17.69
C ARG A 31 1.61 5.96 18.62
N SER A 32 0.57 5.87 19.45
CA SER A 32 0.39 6.73 20.60
C SER A 32 1.54 6.49 21.57
N GLU A 33 2.13 7.56 22.09
CA GLU A 33 3.16 7.46 23.13
C GLU A 33 2.56 7.04 24.48
N VAL A 34 1.34 7.50 24.77
CA VAL A 34 0.67 7.32 26.07
C VAL A 34 0.10 5.91 26.24
N ASP A 35 -0.60 5.41 25.23
CA ASP A 35 -1.38 4.16 25.32
C ASP A 35 -0.80 3.04 24.41
N LYS A 36 0.31 3.32 23.71
CA LYS A 36 1.04 2.41 22.81
C LYS A 36 0.21 1.81 21.64
N ARG A 37 -1.08 2.15 21.51
CA ARG A 37 -1.91 1.76 20.37
C ARG A 37 -1.47 2.44 19.08
N ILE A 38 -1.77 1.80 17.96
CA ILE A 38 -1.45 2.33 16.63
C ILE A 38 -2.57 3.31 16.23
N LEU A 39 -2.20 4.57 15.99
CA LEU A 39 -3.12 5.64 15.61
C LEU A 39 -3.32 5.74 14.10
N SER A 40 -2.29 5.41 13.33
CA SER A 40 -2.37 5.47 11.88
C SER A 40 -1.35 4.57 11.22
N ARG A 41 -1.71 4.04 10.06
CA ARG A 41 -0.82 3.20 9.26
C ARG A 41 -0.83 3.62 7.80
N ARG A 42 0.38 3.79 7.26
CA ARG A 42 0.62 4.08 5.85
C ARG A 42 1.13 2.82 5.17
N LEU A 43 0.41 2.41 4.13
CA LEU A 43 0.67 1.25 3.31
C LEU A 43 1.01 1.76 1.91
N SER A 44 2.06 1.25 1.27
CA SER A 44 2.51 1.74 -0.04
C SER A 44 2.98 0.63 -0.97
N CYS A 45 3.10 0.92 -2.26
CA CYS A 45 3.65 -0.04 -3.21
C CYS A 45 5.14 -0.33 -2.90
N ASN A 46 5.58 -1.58 -3.08
CA ASN A 46 7.00 -1.95 -2.95
C ASN A 46 7.92 -1.13 -3.86
N LYS A 47 7.41 -0.69 -5.01
CA LYS A 47 8.10 0.16 -5.99
C LYS A 47 8.10 1.65 -5.64
N GLN A 48 7.59 2.04 -4.46
CA GLN A 48 7.60 3.43 -3.99
C GLN A 48 9.01 3.91 -3.61
N GLY A 49 9.32 5.16 -3.97
CA GLY A 49 10.60 5.83 -3.71
C GLY A 49 11.56 5.74 -4.89
N PHE A 50 12.78 6.25 -4.72
CA PHE A 50 13.87 6.10 -5.69
C PHE A 50 15.03 5.41 -4.97
N SER A 51 15.71 4.45 -5.61
CA SER A 51 16.96 3.92 -5.06
C SER A 51 18.03 4.99 -5.26
N VAL A 52 18.37 5.72 -4.21
CA VAL A 52 19.58 6.55 -4.22
C VAL A 52 20.76 5.59 -4.38
N LYS A 53 21.52 5.75 -5.47
CA LYS A 53 22.76 5.02 -5.69
C LYS A 53 23.72 5.46 -4.58
N ALA A 54 23.87 4.68 -3.52
CA ALA A 54 25.02 4.85 -2.64
C ALA A 54 26.25 4.42 -3.47
N ARG A 55 27.04 5.39 -3.92
CA ARG A 55 28.37 5.11 -4.46
C ARG A 55 29.27 4.92 -3.25
N ASP A 56 29.68 3.69 -2.97
CA ASP A 56 30.87 3.47 -2.15
C ASP A 56 32.10 3.85 -3.00
N GLU A 57 33.00 4.63 -2.42
CA GLU A 57 34.25 5.13 -3.02
C GLU A 57 35.29 4.02 -3.29
N VAL A 58 34.95 2.76 -3.00
CA VAL A 58 35.84 1.59 -3.10
C VAL A 58 35.16 0.52 -3.94
N GLY A 59 35.02 0.75 -5.25
CA GLY A 59 35.01 -0.23 -6.37
C GLY A 59 34.25 -1.57 -6.31
N HIS A 60 33.58 -1.93 -5.21
CA HIS A 60 32.89 -3.20 -5.02
C HIS A 60 31.41 -2.96 -5.24
N VAL A 61 30.97 -3.30 -6.46
CA VAL A 61 29.55 -3.45 -6.77
C VAL A 61 29.02 -4.65 -5.98
N ARG A 62 28.59 -4.42 -4.73
CA ARG A 62 27.60 -5.31 -4.12
C ARG A 62 26.42 -5.32 -5.09
N LYS A 63 26.10 -6.49 -5.64
CA LYS A 63 25.02 -6.69 -6.62
C LYS A 63 23.71 -6.21 -6.00
N GLN A 64 23.44 -4.92 -6.15
CA GLN A 64 22.28 -4.24 -5.62
C GLN A 64 21.10 -4.95 -6.27
N ARG A 65 20.35 -5.73 -5.49
CA ARG A 65 19.12 -6.38 -5.96
C ARG A 65 18.29 -5.27 -6.58
N SER A 66 18.16 -5.31 -7.89
CA SER A 66 17.62 -4.29 -8.78
C SER A 66 16.12 -4.15 -8.60
N ARG A 67 15.64 -3.84 -7.38
CA ARG A 67 14.31 -3.25 -7.23
C ARG A 67 14.48 -1.78 -7.54
N SER A 68 14.50 -1.44 -8.83
CA SER A 68 14.27 -0.08 -9.31
C SER A 68 12.96 0.37 -8.66
N ARG A 69 13.06 1.18 -7.61
CA ARG A 69 11.91 1.88 -7.06
C ARG A 69 11.59 2.96 -8.09
N GLU A 70 10.49 2.76 -8.83
CA GLU A 70 10.09 3.57 -9.98
C GLU A 70 9.38 4.88 -9.55
N GLY A 71 9.55 5.31 -8.30
CA GLY A 71 8.85 6.48 -7.77
C GLY A 71 7.35 6.28 -7.65
N CYS A 72 6.87 5.04 -7.47
CA CYS A 72 5.44 4.75 -7.42
C CYS A 72 4.74 5.55 -6.30
N LYS A 73 3.67 6.26 -6.64
CA LYS A 73 2.92 7.11 -5.71
C LYS A 73 1.78 6.36 -5.00
N ALA A 74 1.43 5.17 -5.46
CA ALA A 74 0.39 4.34 -4.86
C ALA A 74 0.58 4.12 -3.35
N MET A 75 -0.44 4.54 -2.58
CA MET A 75 -0.45 4.46 -1.12
C MET A 75 -1.87 4.44 -0.56
N MET A 76 -2.04 3.77 0.56
CA MET A 76 -3.24 3.83 1.40
C MET A 76 -2.85 4.28 2.81
N LEU A 77 -3.57 5.27 3.34
CA LEU A 77 -3.43 5.77 4.70
C LEU A 77 -4.70 5.48 5.47
N VAL A 78 -4.55 4.70 6.53
CA VAL A 78 -5.63 4.41 7.48
C VAL A 78 -5.35 5.08 8.81
N LYS A 79 -6.39 5.62 9.43
CA LYS A 79 -6.34 6.28 10.74
C LYS A 79 -7.43 5.74 11.63
N VAL A 80 -7.13 5.63 12.92
CA VAL A 80 -8.15 5.34 13.92
C VAL A 80 -9.05 6.56 14.09
N THR A 81 -10.35 6.33 14.06
CA THR A 81 -11.40 7.32 14.29
C THR A 81 -11.71 7.41 15.79
N LYS A 82 -12.52 8.40 16.18
CA LYS A 82 -12.99 8.54 17.57
C LYS A 82 -13.82 7.33 18.03
N SER A 83 -14.40 6.58 17.09
CA SER A 83 -15.16 5.36 17.34
C SER A 83 -14.30 4.11 17.46
N ALA A 84 -12.97 4.24 17.59
CA ALA A 84 -12.00 3.15 17.60
C ALA A 84 -11.96 2.29 16.32
N LYS A 85 -12.59 2.74 15.23
CA LYS A 85 -12.57 2.09 13.92
C LYS A 85 -11.46 2.65 13.04
N TRP A 86 -10.93 1.85 12.14
CA TRP A 86 -9.89 2.22 11.18
C TRP A 86 -10.50 2.70 9.87
N ALA A 87 -10.48 4.02 9.62
CA ALA A 87 -10.99 4.59 8.38
C ALA A 87 -9.85 4.86 7.39
N VAL A 88 -10.10 4.58 6.10
CA VAL A 88 -9.21 5.01 5.02
C VAL A 88 -9.37 6.51 4.83
N THR A 89 -8.29 7.25 5.08
CA THR A 89 -8.28 8.74 4.99
C THR A 89 -7.62 9.25 3.73
N ARG A 90 -6.74 8.44 3.12
CA ARG A 90 -6.13 8.79 1.85
C ARG A 90 -5.83 7.54 1.06
N PHE A 91 -6.25 7.51 -0.19
CA PHE A 91 -6.00 6.40 -1.08
C PHE A 91 -5.51 6.92 -2.43
N VAL A 92 -4.38 6.42 -2.88
CA VAL A 92 -3.76 6.76 -4.15
C VAL A 92 -3.62 5.47 -4.94
N LYS A 93 -4.43 5.34 -5.99
CA LYS A 93 -4.40 4.21 -6.93
C LYS A 93 -3.41 4.37 -8.07
N ASP A 94 -2.80 5.55 -8.19
CA ASP A 94 -1.94 5.89 -9.31
C ASP A 94 -0.57 5.17 -9.21
N HIS A 95 -0.26 4.36 -10.22
CA HIS A 95 1.00 3.63 -10.34
C HIS A 95 1.82 4.18 -11.51
N THR A 96 3.07 4.53 -11.24
CA THR A 96 4.04 4.98 -12.26
C THR A 96 4.62 3.81 -13.08
N HIS A 97 4.14 2.58 -12.88
CA HIS A 97 4.67 1.38 -13.51
C HIS A 97 3.54 0.45 -13.94
N PRO A 98 3.76 -0.39 -14.96
CA PRO A 98 2.78 -1.39 -15.35
C PRO A 98 2.50 -2.34 -14.17
N LEU A 99 1.22 -2.57 -13.97
CA LEU A 99 0.65 -3.50 -13.03
C LEU A 99 0.44 -4.82 -13.75
N ILE A 100 1.27 -5.82 -13.44
CA ILE A 100 1.14 -7.14 -14.08
C ILE A 100 0.11 -7.91 -13.27
N VAL A 101 -1.16 -7.75 -13.64
CA VAL A 101 -2.24 -8.60 -13.18
C VAL A 101 -1.93 -10.02 -13.65
N SER A 102 -1.45 -10.86 -12.75
CA SER A 102 -1.42 -12.29 -13.01
C SER A 102 -2.89 -12.73 -13.06
N ASP A 103 -3.37 -13.05 -14.26
CA ASP A 103 -4.70 -13.61 -14.50
C ASP A 103 -4.84 -14.89 -13.65
N CYS A 104 -5.35 -14.74 -12.43
CA CYS A 104 -5.79 -15.84 -11.60
C CYS A 104 -7.29 -15.97 -11.86
N PRO A 105 -7.74 -17.03 -12.58
CA PRO A 105 -9.11 -17.14 -13.09
C PRO A 105 -10.20 -17.33 -12.02
N SER A 106 -9.88 -17.19 -10.72
CA SER A 106 -10.84 -17.40 -9.63
C SER A 106 -11.71 -16.18 -9.30
N TRP A 107 -11.49 -15.02 -9.93
CA TRP A 107 -12.28 -13.81 -9.69
C TRP A 107 -12.57 -13.09 -11.01
N SER A 108 -13.84 -13.07 -11.43
CA SER A 108 -14.28 -12.48 -12.68
C SER A 108 -14.01 -10.96 -12.72
N SER A 109 -13.79 -10.43 -13.93
CA SER A 109 -13.52 -9.00 -14.21
C SER A 109 -14.47 -8.04 -13.48
N VAL A 110 -15.74 -8.45 -13.29
CA VAL A 110 -16.77 -7.71 -12.55
C VAL A 110 -16.40 -7.43 -11.09
N GLY A 111 -15.77 -8.36 -10.39
CA GLY A 111 -15.43 -8.14 -8.99
C GLY A 111 -14.23 -7.20 -8.81
N LEU A 112 -13.34 -7.11 -9.80
CA LEU A 112 -12.22 -6.16 -9.80
C LEU A 112 -12.74 -4.73 -9.93
N LEU A 113 -13.72 -4.55 -10.83
CA LEU A 113 -14.46 -3.29 -10.98
C LEU A 113 -15.22 -2.94 -9.69
N LEU A 114 -15.96 -3.90 -9.11
CA LEU A 114 -16.72 -3.66 -7.89
C LEU A 114 -15.82 -3.29 -6.69
N LEU A 115 -14.65 -3.91 -6.54
CA LEU A 115 -13.70 -3.56 -5.49
C LEU A 115 -13.10 -2.18 -5.71
N SER A 116 -12.81 -1.82 -6.96
CA SER A 116 -12.36 -0.47 -7.30
C SER A 116 -13.44 0.58 -7.09
N GLU A 117 -14.71 0.24 -7.38
CA GLU A 117 -15.88 1.10 -7.22
C GLU A 117 -16.20 1.34 -5.75
N LEU A 118 -16.20 0.29 -4.93
CA LEU A 118 -16.34 0.36 -3.47
C LEU A 118 -15.26 1.24 -2.81
N MET A 119 -14.06 1.30 -3.40
CA MET A 119 -12.98 2.18 -2.94
C MET A 119 -13.05 3.60 -3.50
N MET A 120 -13.81 3.85 -4.57
CA MET A 120 -14.05 5.17 -5.17
C MET A 120 -15.22 5.92 -4.51
N GLU A 121 -16.12 5.23 -3.82
CA GLU A 121 -17.21 5.83 -3.04
C GLU A 121 -16.74 6.40 -1.70
N GLN A 122 -15.75 7.30 -1.71
CA GLN A 122 -15.37 8.08 -0.53
C GLN A 122 -15.46 9.57 -0.87
N PRO A 123 -16.55 10.27 -0.48
CA PRO A 123 -16.65 11.72 -0.59
C PRO A 123 -15.62 12.43 0.33
N PRO A 124 -15.29 13.70 0.04
CA PRO A 124 -14.23 14.47 0.72
C PRO A 124 -14.49 14.76 2.20
#